data_AF-A0A2Y9BZK3-F1
#
_entry.id   AF-A0A2Y9BZK3-F1
#
_cell.length_a   1.000
_cell.length_b   1.000
_cell.length_c   1.000
_cell.angle_alpha   90.00
_cell.angle_beta   90.00
_cell.angle_gamma   90.00
#
_symmetry.space_group_name_H-M   'P 1'
#
loop_
_entity.id
_entity.type
_entity.pdbx_description
1 polymer ?
#
loop_
_entity_poly.entity_id
_entity_poly.type
_entity_poly.pdbx_seq_one_letter_code
_entity_poly.pdbx_strand_id
1 'polypeptide(L)'
;MTELSLNEAAALARKATRGAGYDWGLATEAARAVRWLAMRGQPALDALDALLASETAAPRLEGDRLWAEGPLCALRAGAVAGDLAALPGLAGLRLERVRVPLLVLPFAAGTGRPMRVSGHGVAHVAPEALHLTGDWRGTQDLRLAPCDDAPAPTPPIFRADVSPDALTRLEALAQRTYAPATDASRRLGAGE
;
A
#
# COMPACT_ATOMS: atom_id res chain seq x y z
N MET A 1 -12.39 1.14 17.50
CA MET A 1 -11.11 1.21 16.77
C MET A 1 -10.05 0.58 17.64
N THR A 2 -9.10 -0.11 17.05
CA THR A 2 -7.95 -0.71 17.74
C THR A 2 -6.69 0.03 17.31
N GLU A 3 -5.80 0.32 18.26
CA GLU A 3 -4.51 0.94 17.98
C GLU A 3 -3.39 -0.10 17.99
N LEU A 4 -2.57 -0.08 16.95
CA LEU A 4 -1.35 -0.88 16.85
C LEU A 4 -0.12 0.04 16.87
N SER A 5 1.02 -0.44 17.34
CA SER A 5 2.28 0.22 17.02
C SER A 5 2.53 0.16 15.50
N LEU A 6 3.32 1.11 14.97
CA LEU A 6 3.69 1.11 13.55
C LEU A 6 4.41 -0.18 13.11
N ASN A 7 5.12 -0.85 14.02
CA ASN A 7 5.79 -2.11 13.73
C ASN A 7 4.80 -3.27 13.64
N GLU A 8 3.83 -3.32 14.56
CA GLU A 8 2.74 -4.31 14.52
C GLU A 8 1.87 -4.14 13.28
N ALA A 9 1.49 -2.91 12.93
CA ALA A 9 0.74 -2.62 11.71
C ALA A 9 1.49 -3.07 10.44
N ALA A 10 2.79 -2.77 10.33
CA ALA A 10 3.60 -3.21 9.20
C ALA A 10 3.75 -4.74 9.15
N ALA A 11 3.94 -5.39 10.30
CA ALA A 11 4.05 -6.84 10.39
C ALA A 11 2.74 -7.53 9.98
N LEU A 12 1.60 -7.03 10.46
CA LEU A 12 0.27 -7.51 10.07
C LEU A 12 0.05 -7.33 8.56
N ALA A 13 0.32 -6.13 8.03
CA ALA A 13 0.20 -5.83 6.61
C ALA A 13 1.02 -6.79 5.73
N ARG A 14 2.27 -7.06 6.11
CA ARG A 14 3.15 -8.01 5.40
C ARG A 14 2.54 -9.41 5.37
N LYS A 15 2.14 -9.92 6.55
CA LYS A 15 1.59 -11.28 6.67
C LYS A 15 0.25 -11.41 5.95
N ALA A 16 -0.66 -10.45 6.12
CA ALA A 16 -1.96 -10.44 5.46
C ALA A 16 -1.82 -10.43 3.94
N THR A 17 -0.95 -9.56 3.40
CA THR A 17 -0.68 -9.48 1.96
C THR A 17 -0.10 -10.79 1.42
N ARG A 18 0.85 -11.39 2.14
CA ARG A 18 1.40 -12.71 1.77
C ARG A 18 0.33 -13.81 1.82
N GLY A 19 -0.50 -13.82 2.85
CA GLY A 19 -1.60 -14.75 3.03
C GLY A 19 -2.72 -14.59 2.01
N ALA A 20 -2.88 -13.39 1.44
CA ALA A 20 -3.75 -13.12 0.28
C ALA A 20 -3.17 -13.63 -1.05
N GLY A 21 -1.96 -14.22 -1.05
CA GLY A 21 -1.36 -14.84 -2.24
C GLY A 21 -0.38 -13.96 -3.01
N TYR A 22 -0.09 -12.75 -2.53
CA TYR A 22 0.95 -11.90 -3.13
C TYR A 22 2.34 -12.48 -2.86
N ASP A 23 3.31 -12.14 -3.72
CA ASP A 23 4.70 -12.52 -3.53
C ASP A 23 5.36 -11.74 -2.36
N TRP A 24 6.57 -12.16 -1.99
CA TRP A 24 7.32 -11.57 -0.88
C TRP A 24 7.72 -10.11 -1.11
N GLY A 25 7.97 -9.71 -2.35
CA GLY A 25 8.31 -8.35 -2.72
C GLY A 25 7.13 -7.42 -2.46
N LEU A 26 5.98 -7.72 -3.07
CA LEU A 26 4.75 -6.95 -2.87
C LEU A 26 4.26 -6.95 -1.41
N ALA A 27 4.44 -8.05 -0.68
CA ALA A 27 4.13 -8.07 0.76
C ALA A 27 5.04 -7.13 1.57
N THR A 28 6.31 -6.97 1.17
CA THR A 28 7.24 -6.03 1.80
C THR A 28 6.87 -4.58 1.45
N GLU A 29 6.51 -4.33 0.20
CA GLU A 29 6.02 -3.01 -0.23
C GLU A 29 4.72 -2.62 0.47
N ALA A 30 3.78 -3.55 0.65
CA ALA A 30 2.55 -3.31 1.41
C ALA A 30 2.85 -2.88 2.85
N ALA A 31 3.81 -3.53 3.51
CA ALA A 31 4.22 -3.18 4.87
C ALA A 31 4.82 -1.77 4.96
N ARG A 32 5.66 -1.39 3.98
CA ARG A 32 6.24 -0.05 3.87
C ARG A 32 5.15 0.99 3.62
N ALA A 33 4.25 0.71 2.69
CA ALA A 33 3.13 1.58 2.35
C ALA A 33 2.21 1.82 3.55
N VAL A 34 1.82 0.76 4.26
CA VAL A 34 0.99 0.85 5.46
C VAL A 34 1.66 1.67 6.54
N ARG A 35 2.95 1.41 6.83
CA ARG A 35 3.70 2.16 7.83
C ARG A 35 3.76 3.65 7.47
N TRP A 36 4.08 3.97 6.22
CA TRP A 36 4.23 5.34 5.75
C TRP A 36 2.93 6.14 5.88
N LEU A 37 1.79 5.52 5.51
CA LEU A 37 0.46 6.10 5.62
C LEU A 37 0.00 6.24 7.07
N ALA A 38 0.19 5.19 7.89
CA ALA A 38 -0.19 5.20 9.30
C ALA A 38 0.56 6.27 10.08
N MET A 39 1.86 6.45 9.81
CA MET A 39 2.66 7.55 10.37
C MET A 39 2.07 8.94 10.08
N ARG A 40 1.18 9.08 9.11
CA ARG A 40 0.56 10.34 8.69
C ARG A 40 -0.94 10.39 8.99
N GLY A 41 -1.40 9.56 9.94
CA GLY A 41 -2.79 9.52 10.37
C GLY A 41 -3.77 9.02 9.32
N GLN A 42 -3.31 8.32 8.28
CA GLN A 42 -4.19 7.76 7.26
C GLN A 42 -4.68 6.36 7.66
N PRO A 43 -5.90 5.96 7.25
CA PRO A 43 -6.51 4.67 7.59
C PRO A 43 -5.88 3.53 6.77
N ALA A 44 -4.60 3.27 7.02
CA ALA A 44 -3.74 2.48 6.16
C ALA A 44 -4.11 0.98 6.15
N LEU A 45 -4.46 0.43 7.32
CA LEU A 45 -4.84 -0.97 7.46
C LEU A 45 -6.23 -1.23 6.88
N ASP A 46 -7.19 -0.33 7.10
CA ASP A 46 -8.52 -0.41 6.47
C ASP A 46 -8.42 -0.30 4.93
N ALA A 47 -7.54 0.56 4.42
CA ALA A 47 -7.27 0.63 2.99
C ALA A 47 -6.67 -0.68 2.46
N LEU A 48 -5.71 -1.27 3.18
CA LEU A 48 -5.13 -2.57 2.79
C LEU A 48 -6.18 -3.68 2.80
N ASP A 49 -7.01 -3.77 3.84
CA ASP A 49 -8.11 -4.73 3.92
C ASP A 49 -9.06 -4.59 2.72
N ALA A 50 -9.49 -3.36 2.41
CA ALA A 50 -10.34 -3.09 1.26
C ALA A 50 -9.69 -3.52 -0.07
N LEU A 51 -8.37 -3.34 -0.22
CA LEU A 51 -7.66 -3.79 -1.41
C LEU A 51 -7.58 -5.31 -1.49
N LEU A 52 -7.22 -6.00 -0.40
CA LEU A 52 -7.07 -7.46 -0.36
C LEU A 52 -8.40 -8.20 -0.52
N ALA A 53 -9.52 -7.56 -0.16
CA ALA A 53 -10.86 -8.07 -0.40
C ALA A 53 -11.38 -7.84 -1.84
N SER A 54 -10.64 -7.10 -2.68
CA SER A 54 -11.09 -6.72 -4.01
C SER A 54 -10.43 -7.58 -5.11
N GLU A 55 -11.21 -7.93 -6.12
CA GLU A 55 -10.66 -8.44 -7.38
C GLU A 55 -9.93 -7.32 -8.12
N THR A 56 -8.67 -7.56 -8.46
CA THR A 56 -7.82 -6.57 -9.13
C THR A 56 -6.94 -7.25 -10.16
N ALA A 57 -6.54 -6.48 -11.18
CA ALA A 57 -5.70 -6.95 -12.26
C ALA A 57 -4.26 -6.43 -12.11
N ALA A 58 -3.32 -7.18 -12.69
CA ALA A 58 -1.93 -6.75 -12.82
C ALA A 58 -1.82 -5.65 -13.90
N PRO A 59 -1.02 -4.59 -13.65
CA PRO A 59 -0.87 -3.50 -14.60
C PRO A 59 -0.09 -3.92 -15.86
N ARG A 60 -0.48 -3.36 -17.00
CA ARG A 60 0.28 -3.33 -18.25
C ARG A 60 0.69 -1.90 -18.54
N LEU A 61 1.92 -1.72 -19.04
CA LEU A 61 2.44 -0.42 -19.44
C LEU A 61 2.28 -0.24 -20.96
N GLU A 62 1.72 0.89 -21.36
CA GLU A 62 1.62 1.33 -22.75
C GLU A 62 1.91 2.84 -22.80
N GLY A 63 3.11 3.22 -23.26
CA GLY A 63 3.55 4.62 -23.22
C GLY A 63 3.63 5.16 -21.78
N ASP A 64 2.90 6.24 -21.49
CA ASP A 64 2.79 6.86 -20.16
C ASP A 64 1.62 6.31 -19.32
N ARG A 65 1.05 5.17 -19.72
CA ARG A 65 -0.22 4.66 -19.21
C ARG A 65 -0.10 3.26 -18.62
N LEU A 66 -0.51 3.11 -17.38
CA LEU A 66 -0.76 1.84 -16.72
C LEU A 66 -2.25 1.51 -16.80
N TRP A 67 -2.57 0.35 -17.35
CA TRP A 67 -3.95 -0.11 -17.51
C TRP A 67 -4.08 -1.63 -17.35
N ALA A 68 -5.31 -2.11 -17.21
CA ALA A 68 -5.67 -3.52 -17.28
C ALA A 68 -7.15 -3.68 -17.66
N GLU A 69 -7.58 -4.91 -17.97
CA GLU A 69 -8.99 -5.23 -18.26
C GLU A 69 -9.91 -4.97 -17.04
N GLY A 70 -9.40 -5.16 -15.83
CA GLY A 70 -10.08 -4.86 -14.57
C GLY A 70 -9.44 -3.68 -13.81
N PRO A 71 -9.96 -3.34 -12.61
CA PRO A 71 -9.35 -2.33 -11.75
C PRO A 71 -7.90 -2.69 -11.40
N LEU A 72 -7.01 -1.71 -11.45
CA LEU A 72 -5.61 -1.90 -11.08
C LEU A 72 -5.46 -2.12 -9.58
N CYS A 73 -4.65 -3.10 -9.20
CA CYS A 73 -4.20 -3.27 -7.83
C CYS A 73 -3.28 -2.09 -7.45
N ALA A 74 -3.63 -1.28 -6.45
CA ALA A 74 -2.83 -0.13 -6.04
C ALA A 74 -1.39 -0.48 -5.65
N LEU A 75 -1.15 -1.63 -5.02
CA LEU A 75 0.22 -2.06 -4.67
C LEU A 75 1.05 -2.39 -5.90
N ARG A 76 0.48 -3.11 -6.87
CA ARG A 76 1.19 -3.47 -8.12
C ARG A 76 1.42 -2.25 -9.00
N ALA A 77 0.38 -1.43 -9.18
CA ALA A 77 0.46 -0.20 -9.96
C ALA A 77 1.42 0.81 -9.31
N GLY A 78 1.37 0.94 -7.98
CA GLY A 78 2.28 1.78 -7.20
C GLY A 78 3.74 1.33 -7.34
N ALA A 79 4.03 0.03 -7.22
CA ALA A 79 5.37 -0.50 -7.41
C ALA A 79 5.94 -0.16 -8.81
N VAL A 80 5.16 -0.46 -9.86
CA VAL A 80 5.56 -0.11 -11.24
C VAL A 80 5.74 1.39 -11.41
N ALA A 81 4.83 2.21 -10.85
CA ALA A 81 4.91 3.65 -10.93
C ALA A 81 6.15 4.22 -10.23
N GLY A 82 6.50 3.70 -9.05
CA GLY A 82 7.70 4.09 -8.30
C GLY A 82 8.98 3.81 -9.09
N ASP A 83 9.06 2.64 -9.72
CA ASP A 83 10.19 2.25 -10.57
C ASP A 83 10.30 3.15 -11.81
N LEU A 84 9.17 3.42 -12.48
CA LEU A 84 9.15 4.25 -13.69
C LEU A 84 9.41 5.74 -13.40
N ALA A 85 8.98 6.25 -12.25
CA ALA A 85 9.19 7.65 -11.88
C ALA A 85 10.67 7.98 -11.60
N ALA A 86 11.52 6.97 -11.42
CA ALA A 86 12.98 7.15 -11.40
C ALA A 86 13.58 7.38 -12.80
N LEU A 87 12.85 7.05 -13.88
CA LEU A 87 13.35 7.16 -15.24
C LEU A 87 13.24 8.60 -15.78
N PRO A 88 14.32 9.17 -16.36
CA PRO A 88 14.26 10.45 -17.04
C PRO A 88 13.33 10.38 -18.26
N GLY A 89 12.38 11.33 -18.38
CA GLY A 89 11.54 11.50 -19.57
C GLY A 89 10.08 11.07 -19.44
N LEU A 90 9.69 10.44 -18.32
CA LEU A 90 8.28 10.14 -18.06
C LEU A 90 7.56 11.39 -17.55
N ALA A 91 6.95 12.17 -18.46
CA ALA A 91 6.22 13.40 -18.17
C ALA A 91 4.83 13.13 -17.54
N GLY A 92 4.88 12.51 -16.37
CA GLY A 92 3.74 12.09 -15.59
C GLY A 92 3.10 10.79 -16.09
N LEU A 93 2.79 9.90 -15.14
CA LEU A 93 2.24 8.58 -15.40
C LEU A 93 0.74 8.57 -15.13
N ARG A 94 -0.04 7.97 -16.03
CA ARG A 94 -1.48 7.78 -15.87
C ARG A 94 -1.74 6.34 -15.43
N LEU A 95 -2.52 6.16 -14.37
CA LEU A 95 -2.97 4.85 -13.91
C LEU A 95 -4.48 4.80 -14.04
N GLU A 96 -4.99 3.86 -14.83
CA GLU A 96 -6.43 3.72 -15.04
C GLU A 96 -7.08 2.86 -13.95
N ARG A 97 -8.21 3.30 -13.41
CA ARG A 97 -9.10 2.55 -12.52
C ARG A 97 -8.37 1.87 -11.35
N VAL A 98 -7.53 2.62 -10.64
CA VAL A 98 -6.82 2.14 -9.46
C VAL A 98 -7.78 1.89 -8.31
N ARG A 99 -7.81 0.65 -7.82
CA ARG A 99 -8.56 0.27 -6.62
C ARG A 99 -7.80 0.66 -5.37
N VAL A 100 -8.46 1.39 -4.47
CA VAL A 100 -7.90 1.95 -3.22
C VAL A 100 -6.67 2.84 -3.49
N PRO A 101 -6.86 3.99 -4.17
CA PRO A 101 -5.77 4.83 -4.65
C PRO A 101 -4.88 5.40 -3.54
N LEU A 102 -5.36 5.49 -2.30
CA LEU A 102 -4.56 5.87 -1.13
C LEU A 102 -3.25 5.06 -1.01
N LEU A 103 -3.27 3.78 -1.38
CA LEU A 103 -2.11 2.89 -1.29
C LEU A 103 -1.04 3.13 -2.37
N VAL A 104 -1.31 3.96 -3.39
CA VAL A 104 -0.30 4.36 -4.39
C VAL A 104 0.64 5.45 -3.85
N LEU A 105 0.14 6.29 -2.94
CA LEU A 105 0.85 7.49 -2.49
C LEU A 105 2.24 7.23 -1.88
N PRO A 106 2.46 6.16 -1.08
CA PRO A 106 3.79 5.87 -0.55
C PRO A 106 4.84 5.58 -1.63
N PHE A 107 4.42 4.98 -2.74
CA PHE A 107 5.32 4.69 -3.86
C PHE A 107 5.75 5.97 -4.57
N ALA A 108 4.82 6.90 -4.78
CA ALA A 108 5.14 8.22 -5.31
C ALA A 108 6.08 8.99 -4.35
N ALA A 109 5.84 8.94 -3.03
CA ALA A 109 6.74 9.53 -2.04
C ALA A 109 8.14 8.89 -2.03
N GLY A 110 8.24 7.60 -2.39
CA GLY A 110 9.49 6.84 -2.46
C GLY A 110 10.40 7.17 -3.65
N THR A 111 9.94 7.99 -4.59
CA THR A 111 10.72 8.40 -5.78
C THR A 111 11.90 9.32 -5.48
N GLY A 112 12.03 9.80 -4.23
CA GLY A 112 13.10 10.70 -3.79
C GLY A 112 12.93 12.16 -4.21
N ARG A 113 11.80 12.51 -4.84
CA ARG A 113 11.45 13.91 -5.18
C ARG A 113 9.98 14.20 -4.88
N PRO A 114 9.57 15.48 -4.75
CA PRO A 114 8.16 15.81 -4.58
C PRO A 114 7.32 15.41 -5.80
N MET A 115 6.17 14.80 -5.52
CA MET A 115 5.21 14.38 -6.54
C MET A 115 3.83 14.95 -6.25
N ARG A 116 3.13 15.32 -7.31
CA ARG A 116 1.68 15.53 -7.29
C ARG A 116 0.99 14.29 -7.84
N VAL A 117 0.02 13.77 -7.08
CA VAL A 117 -0.90 12.72 -7.52
C VAL A 117 -2.30 13.30 -7.61
N SER A 118 -2.91 13.27 -8.78
CA SER A 118 -4.26 13.78 -9.03
C SER A 118 -5.22 12.64 -9.34
N GLY A 119 -6.41 12.65 -8.74
CA GLY A 119 -7.53 11.74 -9.00
C GLY A 119 -8.85 12.47 -8.72
N HIS A 120 -9.75 11.89 -7.90
CA HIS A 120 -10.89 12.65 -7.35
C HIS A 120 -10.47 13.68 -6.28
N GLY A 121 -9.19 13.67 -5.92
CA GLY A 121 -8.55 14.63 -5.05
C GLY A 121 -7.14 14.96 -5.54
N VAL A 122 -6.40 15.72 -4.75
CA VAL A 122 -4.99 16.02 -5.03
C VAL A 122 -4.16 15.67 -3.81
N ALA A 123 -3.09 14.91 -4.03
CA ALA A 123 -2.06 14.60 -3.06
C ALA A 123 -0.76 15.29 -3.48
N HIS A 124 -0.14 16.02 -2.57
CA HIS A 124 1.27 16.38 -2.67
C HIS A 124 2.05 15.46 -1.73
N VAL A 125 3.00 14.71 -2.27
CA VAL A 125 3.74 13.70 -1.53
C VAL A 125 5.24 13.90 -1.68
N ALA A 126 5.95 13.69 -0.58
CA ALA A 126 7.41 13.63 -0.51
C ALA A 126 7.79 12.63 0.60
N PRO A 127 9.06 12.22 0.74
CA PRO A 127 9.47 11.19 1.72
C PRO A 127 8.94 11.42 3.14
N GLU A 128 8.85 12.68 3.57
CA GLU A 128 8.41 13.13 4.90
C GLU A 128 7.07 13.89 4.92
N ALA A 129 6.39 14.00 3.77
CA ALA A 129 5.21 14.87 3.65
C ALA A 129 4.07 14.21 2.88
N LEU A 130 2.84 14.47 3.34
CA LEU A 130 1.59 14.07 2.71
C LEU A 130 0.55 15.15 2.98
N HIS A 131 0.10 15.81 1.92
CA HIS A 131 -1.00 16.76 1.97
C HIS A 131 -2.07 16.28 1.02
N LEU A 132 -3.25 15.98 1.55
CA LEU A 132 -4.36 15.38 0.81
C LEU A 132 -5.57 16.28 0.81
N THR A 133 -6.18 16.40 -0.36
CA THR A 133 -7.52 16.95 -0.53
C THR A 133 -8.38 15.96 -1.32
N GLY A 134 -9.71 16.06 -1.19
CA GLY A 134 -10.66 15.19 -1.88
C GLY A 134 -10.77 13.78 -1.29
N ASP A 135 -11.44 12.89 -2.03
CA ASP A 135 -11.68 11.50 -1.62
C ASP A 135 -10.69 10.55 -2.29
N TRP A 136 -10.12 9.64 -1.49
CA TRP A 136 -9.12 8.65 -1.92
C TRP A 136 -9.62 7.21 -1.76
N ARG A 137 -10.94 7.03 -1.67
CA ARG A 137 -11.62 5.73 -1.57
C ARG A 137 -12.04 5.21 -2.94
N GLY A 138 -12.44 3.94 -2.96
CA GLY A 138 -13.05 3.31 -4.13
C GLY A 138 -12.06 3.05 -5.27
N THR A 139 -12.48 3.35 -6.49
CA THR A 139 -11.71 3.15 -7.72
C THR A 139 -11.61 4.45 -8.49
N GLN A 140 -10.40 4.84 -8.91
CA GLN A 140 -10.16 6.15 -9.53
C GLN A 140 -9.05 6.08 -10.58
N ASP A 141 -9.13 6.92 -11.62
CA ASP A 141 -7.98 7.19 -12.47
C ASP A 141 -7.02 8.14 -11.75
N LEU A 142 -5.72 7.88 -11.85
CA LEU A 142 -4.68 8.71 -11.22
C LEU A 142 -3.72 9.26 -12.26
N ARG A 143 -3.22 10.47 -12.00
CA ARG A 143 -2.06 11.05 -12.69
C ARG A 143 -0.98 11.40 -11.68
N LEU A 144 0.20 10.80 -11.83
CA LEU A 144 1.38 11.09 -11.01
C LEU A 144 2.30 11.98 -11.82
N ALA A 145 2.80 13.09 -11.26
CA ALA A 145 3.74 13.97 -11.94
C ALA A 145 4.72 14.62 -10.95
N PRO A 146 5.98 14.89 -11.36
CA PRO A 146 6.89 15.77 -10.63
C PRO A 146 6.27 17.12 -10.33
N CYS A 147 6.55 17.63 -9.14
CA CYS A 147 6.29 19.02 -8.79
C CYS A 147 7.52 19.62 -8.12
N ASP A 148 7.76 20.91 -8.37
CA ASP A 148 8.89 21.63 -7.78
C ASP A 148 8.59 22.05 -6.34
N ASP A 149 7.30 22.19 -6.00
CA ASP A 149 6.86 22.56 -4.67
C ASP A 149 6.92 21.34 -3.73
N ALA A 150 7.93 21.34 -2.85
CA ALA A 150 8.00 20.39 -1.75
C ALA A 150 6.96 20.76 -0.68
N PRO A 151 5.99 19.87 -0.38
CA PRO A 151 5.06 20.11 0.72
C PRO A 151 5.82 20.11 2.07
N ALA A 152 5.33 20.90 3.03
CA ALA A 152 5.89 20.91 4.38
C ALA A 152 5.81 19.50 5.02
N PRO A 153 6.81 19.06 5.79
CA PRO A 153 6.80 17.76 6.46
C PRO A 153 5.53 17.56 7.30
N THR A 154 4.96 16.36 7.23
CA THR A 154 3.82 15.97 8.06
C THR A 154 4.36 15.40 9.37
N PRO A 155 4.03 15.97 10.54
CA PRO A 155 4.47 15.44 11.82
C PRO A 155 4.05 13.97 11.98
N PRO A 156 4.98 13.06 12.30
CA PRO A 156 4.66 11.64 12.37
C PRO A 156 3.87 11.31 13.64
N ILE A 157 2.91 10.40 13.51
CA ILE A 157 2.28 9.69 14.63
C ILE A 157 2.86 8.27 14.76
N PHE A 158 2.78 7.70 15.96
CA PHE A 158 3.41 6.42 16.29
C PHE A 158 2.42 5.26 16.49
N ARG A 159 1.13 5.51 16.26
CA ARG A 159 0.05 4.53 16.34
C ARG A 159 -0.67 4.46 15.01
N ALA A 160 -1.07 3.25 14.65
CA ALA A 160 -1.88 2.97 13.49
C ALA A 160 -3.28 2.56 13.96
N ASP A 161 -4.30 3.25 13.46
CA ASP A 161 -5.68 2.88 13.67
C ASP A 161 -6.13 1.79 12.70
N VAL A 162 -6.98 0.91 13.19
CA VAL A 162 -7.68 -0.10 12.37
C VAL A 162 -9.08 -0.35 12.91
N SER A 163 -10.06 -0.54 12.02
CA SER A 163 -11.40 -1.00 12.45
C SER A 163 -11.36 -2.45 12.95
N PRO A 164 -12.20 -2.84 13.92
CA PRO A 164 -12.24 -4.23 14.40
C PRO A 164 -12.49 -5.26 13.28
N ASP A 165 -13.33 -4.90 12.31
CA ASP A 165 -13.66 -5.76 11.17
C ASP A 165 -12.46 -5.94 10.23
N ALA A 166 -11.75 -4.86 9.90
CA ALA A 166 -10.55 -4.94 9.08
C ALA A 166 -9.43 -5.71 9.81
N LEU A 167 -9.25 -5.49 11.11
CA LEU A 167 -8.28 -6.22 11.93
C LEU A 167 -8.54 -7.74 11.85
N THR A 168 -9.79 -8.16 12.08
CA THR A 168 -10.20 -9.56 12.04
C THR A 168 -9.89 -10.21 10.69
N ARG A 169 -10.22 -9.53 9.57
CA ARG A 169 -9.96 -10.05 8.22
C ARG A 169 -8.48 -10.11 7.87
N LEU A 170 -7.71 -9.10 8.25
CA LEU A 170 -6.27 -9.07 8.04
C LEU A 170 -5.55 -10.15 8.84
N GLU A 171 -5.97 -10.39 10.09
CA GLU A 171 -5.44 -11.47 10.92
C GLU A 171 -5.78 -12.85 10.33
N ALA A 172 -7.00 -13.04 9.82
CA ALA A 172 -7.38 -14.27 9.13
C ALA A 172 -6.52 -14.52 7.88
N LEU A 173 -6.23 -13.48 7.09
CA LEU A 173 -5.29 -13.57 5.97
C LEU A 173 -3.88 -13.89 6.45
N ALA A 174 -3.39 -13.20 7.48
CA ALA A 174 -2.07 -13.44 8.05
C ALA A 174 -1.91 -14.88 8.54
N GLN A 175 -2.97 -15.49 9.08
CA GLN A 175 -2.95 -16.88 9.56
C GLN A 175 -2.64 -17.89 8.45
N ARG A 176 -2.96 -17.57 7.19
CA ARG A 176 -2.66 -18.41 6.02
C ARG A 176 -1.17 -18.52 5.71
N THR A 177 -0.33 -17.72 6.36
CA THR A 177 1.14 -17.74 6.19
C THR A 177 1.85 -18.70 7.13
N TYR A 178 1.19 -19.17 8.19
CA TYR A 178 1.78 -20.14 9.09
C TYR A 178 1.75 -21.53 8.46
N ALA A 179 2.84 -22.28 8.61
CA ALA A 179 2.82 -23.70 8.33
C ALA A 179 1.77 -24.38 9.23
N PRO A 180 1.06 -25.41 8.75
CA PRO A 180 0.27 -26.25 9.63
C PRO A 180 1.15 -26.69 10.80
N ALA A 181 0.65 -26.62 12.03
CA ALA A 181 1.31 -27.26 13.15
C ALA A 181 1.29 -28.76 12.86
N THR A 182 2.30 -29.28 12.16
CA THR A 182 2.42 -30.72 11.96
C THR A 182 2.59 -31.35 13.32
N ASP A 183 1.73 -32.31 13.67
CA ASP A 183 1.86 -33.12 14.89
C ASP A 183 3.23 -33.78 15.03
N ALA A 184 4.00 -33.87 13.94
CA ALA A 184 5.42 -34.24 13.92
C ALA A 184 6.31 -33.33 14.80
N SER A 185 6.00 -32.03 14.92
CA SER A 185 6.76 -31.10 15.78
C SER A 185 6.43 -31.26 17.27
N ARG A 186 5.27 -31.86 17.62
CA ARG A 186 4.92 -32.21 19.01
C ARG A 186 5.54 -33.53 19.45
N ARG A 187 5.71 -34.48 18.53
CA ARG A 187 6.26 -35.83 18.84
C ARG A 187 7.80 -35.90 18.85
N LEU A 188 8.50 -34.91 18.26
CA LEU A 188 9.97 -34.90 18.18
C LEU A 188 10.65 -33.96 19.21
N GLY A 189 9.87 -33.30 20.08
CA GLY A 189 10.40 -32.57 21.23
C GLY A 189 10.73 -33.51 22.38
N ALA A 190 11.81 -34.27 22.23
CA ALA A 190 12.42 -35.04 23.32
C ALA A 190 13.52 -34.21 24.00
N GLY A 191 13.50 -34.26 25.32
CA GLY A 191 14.57 -33.89 26.22
C GLY A 191 14.27 -34.52 27.58
N GLU A 192 14.45 -35.84 27.66
CA GLU A 192 14.83 -36.53 28.91
C GLU A 192 16.32 -36.31 29.16
#